data_AF-A0A8T5RPB5-F1
#
_entry.id   AF-A0A8T5RPB5-F1
#
_cell.length_a   1.000
_cell.length_b   1.000
_cell.length_c   1.000
_cell.angle_alpha   90.00
_cell.angle_beta   90.00
_cell.angle_gamma   90.00
#
_symmetry.space_group_name_H-M   'P 1'
#
loop_
_entity.id
_entity.type
_entity.pdbx_description
1 polymer ?
#
loop_
_entity_poly.entity_id
_entity_poly.type
_entity_poly.pdbx_seq_one_letter_code
_entity_poly.pdbx_strand_id
1 'polypeptide(L)'
;MLLQTGLQVFFETISQLGALFMLLLGIIWVIYGIYETRRRGSFKKRKTEDWDFKITKFLKALTYVGFIVGILSLISGVGALMYNEPPSKLYGEITGYHRNILTCIILLLLGFVTFLKPANDLPMAT
;
A
#
# COMPACT_ATOMS: atom_id res chain seq x y z
N MET A 1 -17.93 -25.74 6.73
CA MET A 1 -16.72 -26.40 6.19
C MET A 1 -16.28 -25.77 4.87
N LEU A 2 -17.08 -25.79 3.79
CA LEU A 2 -16.70 -25.18 2.49
C LEU A 2 -16.35 -23.69 2.54
N LEU A 3 -17.09 -22.88 3.31
CA LEU A 3 -16.82 -21.44 3.44
C LEU A 3 -15.48 -21.14 4.12
N GLN A 4 -15.11 -21.94 5.12
CA GLN A 4 -13.86 -21.78 5.86
C GLN A 4 -12.65 -22.13 4.98
N THR A 5 -12.76 -23.22 4.21
CA THR A 5 -11.72 -23.62 3.25
C THR A 5 -11.57 -22.59 2.12
N GLY A 6 -12.68 -22.05 1.61
CA GLY A 6 -12.63 -21.01 0.57
C GLY A 6 -11.97 -19.72 1.06
N LEU A 7 -12.32 -19.28 2.28
CA LEU A 7 -11.74 -18.09 2.89
C LEU A 7 -10.22 -18.26 3.14
N GLN A 8 -9.81 -19.43 3.62
CA GLN A 8 -8.40 -19.75 3.83
C GLN A 8 -7.60 -19.68 2.53
N VAL A 9 -8.05 -20.37 1.47
CA VAL A 9 -7.36 -20.35 0.15
C VAL A 9 -7.25 -18.93 -0.41
N PHE A 10 -8.30 -18.13 -0.25
CA PHE A 10 -8.30 -16.72 -0.65
C PHE A 10 -7.21 -15.92 0.08
N PHE A 11 -7.16 -16.01 1.41
CA PHE A 11 -6.16 -15.30 2.20
C PHE A 11 -4.74 -15.80 1.93
N GLU A 12 -4.53 -17.10 1.81
CA GLU A 12 -3.22 -17.66 1.47
C GLU A 12 -2.73 -17.12 0.12
N THR A 13 -3.59 -17.13 -0.89
CA THR A 13 -3.26 -16.62 -2.22
C THR A 13 -2.89 -15.13 -2.19
N ILE A 14 -3.67 -14.30 -1.50
CA ILE A 14 -3.38 -12.86 -1.38
C ILE A 14 -2.13 -12.61 -0.53
N SER A 15 -1.87 -13.43 0.49
CA SER A 15 -0.69 -13.30 1.35
C SER A 15 0.60 -13.57 0.57
N GLN A 16 0.57 -14.57 -0.32
CA GLN A 16 1.69 -14.90 -1.22
C GLN A 16 1.91 -13.86 -2.33
N LEU A 17 1.05 -12.83 -2.44
CA LEU A 17 1.27 -11.66 -3.27
C LEU A 17 1.83 -10.47 -2.47
N GLY A 18 2.10 -10.63 -1.17
CA GLY A 18 2.56 -9.56 -0.28
C GLY A 18 3.83 -8.86 -0.75
N ALA A 19 4.80 -9.60 -1.31
CA ALA A 19 6.01 -9.01 -1.87
C ALA A 19 5.72 -8.12 -3.09
N LEU A 20 4.76 -8.50 -3.94
CA LEU A 20 4.32 -7.69 -5.07
C LEU A 20 3.63 -6.41 -4.57
N PHE A 21 2.73 -6.52 -3.59
CA PHE A 21 2.07 -5.34 -3.03
C PHE A 21 3.05 -4.40 -2.33
N MET A 22 4.06 -4.93 -1.65
CA MET A 22 5.14 -4.13 -1.07
C MET A 22 5.90 -3.34 -2.16
N LEU A 23 6.22 -4.00 -3.28
CA LEU A 23 6.88 -3.33 -4.41
C LEU A 23 5.99 -2.21 -4.98
N LEU A 24 4.72 -2.50 -5.25
CA LEU A 24 3.76 -1.52 -5.78
C LEU A 24 3.59 -0.34 -4.81
N LEU A 25 3.40 -0.61 -3.52
CA LEU A 25 3.35 0.41 -2.47
C LEU A 25 4.62 1.27 -2.48
N GLY A 26 5.79 0.65 -2.51
CA GLY A 26 7.07 1.35 -2.56
C GLY A 26 7.16 2.31 -3.75
N ILE A 27 6.78 1.85 -4.95
CA ILE A 27 6.76 2.68 -6.16
C ILE A 27 5.80 3.87 -5.99
N ILE A 28 4.58 3.63 -5.52
CA ILE A 28 3.57 4.67 -5.32
C ILE A 28 4.06 5.72 -4.31
N TRP A 29 4.64 5.26 -3.19
CA TRP A 29 5.19 6.12 -2.15
C TRP A 29 6.39 6.94 -2.63
N VAL A 30 7.26 6.36 -3.46
CA VAL A 30 8.36 7.09 -4.09
C VAL A 30 7.83 8.18 -5.02
N ILE A 31 6.85 7.88 -5.88
CA ILE A 31 6.23 8.88 -6.76
C ILE A 31 5.61 10.02 -5.94
N TYR A 32 4.90 9.68 -4.86
CA TYR A 32 4.33 10.65 -3.93
C TYR A 32 5.37 11.51 -3.23
N GLY A 33 6.51 10.93 -2.83
CA GLY A 33 7.61 11.68 -2.25
C GLY A 33 8.24 12.65 -3.25
N ILE A 34 8.49 12.20 -4.48
CA ILE A 34 9.03 13.04 -5.57
C ILE A 34 8.06 14.19 -5.89
N TYR A 35 6.76 13.91 -5.93
CA TYR A 35 5.77 14.94 -6.18
C TYR A 35 5.73 15.98 -5.05
N GLU A 36 5.73 15.52 -3.79
CA GLU A 36 5.69 16.39 -2.61
C GLU A 36 6.93 17.29 -2.53
N THR A 37 8.11 16.71 -2.78
CA THR A 37 9.38 17.45 -2.77
C THR A 37 9.44 18.50 -3.87
N ARG A 38 8.99 18.16 -5.09
CA ARG A 38 8.85 19.13 -6.20
C ARG A 38 7.83 20.21 -5.86
N ARG A 39 6.71 19.88 -5.22
CA ARG A 39 5.66 20.83 -4.80
C ARG A 39 6.17 21.82 -3.76
N ARG A 40 6.84 21.34 -2.70
CA ARG A 40 7.31 22.19 -1.59
C ARG A 40 8.51 23.07 -1.98
N GLY A 41 9.27 22.69 -3.01
CA GLY A 41 10.49 23.37 -3.45
C GLY A 41 11.65 23.30 -2.45
N SER A 42 11.39 23.06 -1.15
CA SER A 42 12.37 22.79 -0.10
C SER A 42 11.68 22.19 1.14
N PHE A 43 12.32 21.26 1.84
CA PHE A 43 11.84 20.69 3.11
C PHE A 43 11.66 21.74 4.22
N LYS A 44 12.33 22.89 4.13
CA LYS A 44 12.30 23.97 5.14
C LYS A 44 11.23 25.04 4.88
N LYS A 45 10.62 25.11 3.70
CA LYS A 45 9.62 26.14 3.39
C LYS A 45 8.21 25.52 3.44
N ARG A 46 7.44 25.82 4.49
CA ARG A 46 5.98 25.70 4.44
C ARG A 46 5.47 26.92 3.66
N LYS A 47 5.17 26.75 2.37
CA LYS A 47 4.30 27.72 1.69
C LYS A 47 2.92 27.57 2.30
N THR A 48 2.41 28.65 2.88
CA THR A 48 1.01 28.84 3.23
C THR A 48 0.16 28.50 2.01
N GLU A 49 -0.54 27.38 2.10
CA GLU A 49 -1.90 27.18 1.60
C GLU A 49 -2.23 27.82 0.23
N ASP A 50 -1.66 27.28 -0.85
CA ASP A 50 -2.36 27.29 -2.14
C ASP A 50 -3.38 26.13 -2.11
N TRP A 51 -4.57 26.41 -1.59
CA TRP A 51 -5.72 25.50 -1.61
C TRP A 51 -6.22 25.20 -3.03
N ASP A 52 -5.79 25.99 -4.02
CA ASP A 52 -6.24 25.89 -5.42
C ASP A 52 -5.28 25.05 -6.29
N PHE A 53 -4.70 24.02 -5.69
CA PHE A 53 -3.74 23.17 -6.39
C PHE A 53 -4.43 22.23 -7.37
N LYS A 54 -4.18 22.43 -8.66
CA LYS A 54 -4.71 21.60 -9.74
C LYS A 54 -3.98 20.26 -9.80
N ILE A 55 -4.51 19.25 -9.11
CA ILE A 55 -4.06 17.86 -9.21
C ILE A 55 -4.04 17.44 -10.68
N THR A 56 -2.94 16.83 -11.13
CA THR A 56 -2.90 16.28 -12.49
C THR A 56 -3.81 15.06 -12.59
N LYS A 57 -4.41 14.81 -13.76
CA LYS A 57 -5.21 13.60 -14.00
C LYS A 57 -4.42 12.32 -13.67
N PHE A 58 -3.12 12.33 -13.91
CA PHE A 58 -2.21 11.25 -13.54
C PHE A 58 -2.16 11.01 -12.04
N LEU A 59 -1.95 12.06 -11.22
CA LEU A 59 -1.87 11.90 -9.78
C LEU A 59 -3.20 11.43 -9.20
N LYS A 60 -4.33 11.95 -9.71
CA LYS A 60 -5.67 11.46 -9.33
C LYS A 60 -5.85 9.97 -9.63
N ALA A 61 -5.45 9.51 -10.82
CA ALA A 61 -5.50 8.09 -11.17
C ALA A 61 -4.57 7.24 -10.27
N LEU A 62 -3.35 7.71 -10.03
CA LEU A 62 -2.39 7.05 -9.14
C LEU A 62 -2.93 6.95 -7.71
N THR A 63 -3.71 7.93 -7.26
CA THR A 63 -4.38 7.89 -5.95
C THR A 63 -5.44 6.82 -5.85
N TYR A 64 -6.29 6.63 -6.87
CA TYR A 64 -7.23 5.51 -6.88
C TYR A 64 -6.51 4.16 -6.93
N VAL A 65 -5.46 4.03 -7.73
CA VAL A 65 -4.63 2.81 -7.75
C VAL A 65 -3.99 2.58 -6.38
N GLY A 66 -3.46 3.62 -5.75
CA GLY A 66 -2.89 3.58 -4.41
C GLY A 66 -3.89 3.11 -3.35
N PHE A 67 -5.14 3.54 -3.43
CA PHE A 67 -6.19 3.02 -2.54
C PHE A 67 -6.41 1.52 -2.73
N ILE A 68 -6.57 1.06 -3.97
CA ILE A 68 -6.78 -0.37 -4.26
C ILE A 68 -5.59 -1.19 -3.76
N VAL A 69 -4.38 -0.77 -4.11
CA VAL A 69 -3.15 -1.43 -3.65
C VAL A 69 -3.03 -1.38 -2.13
N GLY A 70 -3.41 -0.27 -1.49
CA GLY A 70 -3.44 -0.12 -0.03
C GLY A 70 -4.37 -1.13 0.64
N ILE A 71 -5.60 -1.28 0.14
CA ILE A 71 -6.56 -2.30 0.63
C ILE A 71 -5.97 -3.71 0.47
N LEU A 72 -5.45 -4.04 -0.71
CA LEU A 72 -4.87 -5.36 -0.97
C LEU A 72 -3.66 -5.63 -0.06
N SER A 73 -2.87 -4.60 0.24
CA SER A 73 -1.73 -4.69 1.16
C SER A 73 -2.17 -4.95 2.60
N LEU A 74 -3.25 -4.30 3.05
CA LEU A 74 -3.83 -4.58 4.37
C LEU A 74 -4.33 -6.02 4.46
N ILE A 75 -5.09 -6.48 3.46
CA ILE A 75 -5.61 -7.86 3.40
C ILE A 75 -4.46 -8.87 3.38
N SER A 76 -3.42 -8.61 2.57
CA SER A 76 -2.24 -9.46 2.46
C SER A 76 -1.43 -9.51 3.77
N GLY A 77 -1.21 -8.36 4.41
CA GLY A 77 -0.50 -8.29 5.70
C GLY A 77 -1.25 -9.00 6.82
N VAL A 78 -2.58 -8.83 6.92
CA VAL A 78 -3.40 -9.57 7.89
C VAL A 78 -3.42 -11.06 7.57
N GLY A 79 -3.61 -11.43 6.30
CA GLY A 79 -3.63 -12.83 5.87
C GLY A 79 -2.32 -13.56 6.19
N ALA A 80 -1.18 -12.93 5.92
CA ALA A 80 0.14 -13.50 6.21
C ALA A 80 0.35 -13.70 7.71
N LEU A 81 -0.15 -12.80 8.56
CA LEU A 81 -0.10 -12.95 10.02
C LEU A 81 -1.02 -14.07 10.51
N MET A 82 -2.24 -14.16 9.97
CA MET A 82 -3.24 -15.16 10.40
C MET A 82 -2.88 -16.58 10.01
N TYR A 83 -2.41 -16.77 8.76
CA TYR A 83 -2.15 -18.10 8.19
C TYR A 83 -0.67 -18.48 8.15
N ASN A 84 0.20 -17.62 8.71
CA ASN A 84 1.65 -17.83 8.72
C ASN A 84 2.26 -17.98 7.30
N GLU A 85 1.73 -17.26 6.34
CA GLU A 85 2.12 -17.39 4.93
C GLU A 85 3.32 -16.50 4.58
N PRO A 86 4.25 -16.98 3.71
CA PRO A 86 5.35 -16.18 3.22
C PRO A 86 4.85 -15.06 2.28
N PRO A 87 5.60 -13.95 2.16
CA PRO A 87 5.22 -12.83 1.31
C PRO A 87 5.26 -13.15 -0.19
N SER A 88 5.94 -14.23 -0.59
CA SER A 88 5.87 -14.80 -1.94
C SER A 88 6.22 -16.29 -1.94
N LYS A 89 5.77 -17.01 -2.96
CA LYS A 89 6.09 -18.44 -3.14
C LYS A 89 7.60 -18.69 -3.19
N LEU A 90 8.30 -17.92 -4.02
CA LEU A 90 9.75 -18.05 -4.19
C LEU A 90 10.53 -17.70 -2.91
N TYR A 91 10.05 -16.73 -2.12
CA TYR A 91 10.63 -16.46 -0.80
C TYR A 91 10.45 -17.67 0.14
N GLY A 92 9.27 -18.29 0.12
CA GLY A 92 8.96 -19.49 0.92
C GLY A 92 9.82 -20.70 0.54
N GLU A 93 10.12 -20.88 -0.75
CA GLU A 93 11.01 -21.96 -1.23
C GLU A 93 12.44 -21.81 -0.73
N ILE A 94 12.95 -20.57 -0.62
CA ILE A 94 14.34 -20.29 -0.25
C ILE A 94 14.53 -20.24 1.27
N THR A 95 13.58 -19.63 1.99
CA THR A 95 13.72 -19.32 3.42
C THR A 95 12.83 -20.17 4.31
N GLY A 96 11.86 -20.89 3.74
CA GLY A 96 10.83 -21.66 4.43
C GLY A 96 9.45 -20.99 4.37
N TYR A 97 8.40 -21.79 4.40
CA TYR A 97 7.00 -21.32 4.37
C TYR A 97 6.57 -20.79 5.74
N HIS A 98 6.98 -19.56 6.04
CA HIS A 98 6.59 -18.84 7.24
C HIS A 98 6.45 -17.35 6.95
N ARG A 99 5.69 -16.66 7.80
CA ARG A 99 5.47 -15.21 7.66
C ARG A 99 6.75 -14.42 7.86
N ASN A 100 6.93 -13.38 7.04
CA ASN A 100 7.93 -12.36 7.28
C ASN A 100 7.29 -11.19 8.04
N ILE A 101 7.65 -11.03 9.32
CA ILE A 101 7.04 -10.02 10.21
C ILE A 101 7.31 -8.60 9.71
N LEU A 102 8.52 -8.31 9.24
CA LEU A 102 8.88 -6.99 8.71
C LEU A 102 8.00 -6.65 7.50
N THR A 103 7.81 -7.60 6.59
CA THR A 103 6.92 -7.42 5.43
C THR A 103 5.48 -7.14 5.85
N CYS A 104 4.96 -7.91 6.81
CA CYS A 104 3.61 -7.68 7.32
C CYS A 104 3.46 -6.27 7.91
N ILE A 105 4.40 -5.83 8.73
CA ILE A 105 4.40 -4.49 9.33
C ILE A 105 4.40 -3.40 8.25
N ILE A 106 5.26 -3.53 7.24
CA ILE A 106 5.35 -2.54 6.15
C ILE A 106 4.05 -2.49 5.35
N LEU A 107 3.48 -3.65 4.99
CA LEU A 107 2.22 -3.72 4.25
C LEU A 107 1.06 -3.10 5.04
N LEU A 108 0.99 -3.36 6.35
CA LEU A 108 -0.04 -2.79 7.21
C LEU A 108 0.12 -1.29 7.38
N LEU A 109 1.32 -0.82 7.74
CA LEU A 109 1.59 0.59 7.99
C LEU A 109 1.47 1.40 6.71
N LEU A 110 2.18 1.04 5.64
CA LEU A 110 2.14 1.81 4.39
C LEU A 110 0.79 1.66 3.70
N GLY A 111 0.14 0.49 3.78
CA GLY A 111 -1.23 0.31 3.32
C GLY A 111 -2.17 1.31 3.99
N PHE A 112 -2.15 1.40 5.32
CA PHE A 112 -2.98 2.32 6.09
C PHE A 112 -2.65 3.80 5.81
N VAL A 113 -1.37 4.17 5.79
CA VAL A 113 -0.98 5.58 5.55
C VAL A 113 -1.31 6.01 4.12
N THR A 114 -1.43 5.08 3.17
CA THR A 114 -1.86 5.40 1.80
C THR A 114 -3.27 6.00 1.74
N PHE A 115 -4.12 5.78 2.75
CA PHE A 115 -5.44 6.43 2.85
C PHE A 115 -5.37 7.86 3.39
N LEU A 116 -4.30 8.24 4.08
CA LEU A 116 -4.15 9.56 4.72
C LEU A 116 -3.69 10.66 3.75
N LYS A 117 -2.83 10.33 2.78
CA LYS A 117 -2.36 11.27 1.75
C LYS A 117 -3.47 11.80 0.82
N PRO A 118 -4.36 10.95 0.28
CA PRO A 118 -5.50 11.36 -0.54
C PRO A 118 -6.45 12.34 0.14
N ALA A 119 -6.62 12.28 1.46
CA ALA A 119 -7.57 13.13 2.18
C ALA A 119 -7.23 14.63 2.06
N ASN A 120 -5.95 14.95 1.84
CA ASN A 120 -5.49 16.31 1.61
C ASN A 120 -5.28 16.64 0.12
N ASP A 121 -5.02 15.63 -0.71
CA ASP A 121 -4.71 15.84 -2.14
C ASP A 121 -5.96 15.75 -3.01
N LEU A 122 -6.92 14.84 -2.78
CA LEU A 122 -8.20 14.80 -3.48
C LEU A 122 -9.19 15.70 -2.73
N PRO A 123 -9.77 16.74 -3.34
CA PRO A 123 -10.94 17.37 -2.77
C PRO A 123 -12.04 16.29 -2.72
N MET A 124 -12.32 15.79 -1.52
CA MET A 124 -13.60 15.14 -1.21
C MET A 124 -14.73 16.18 -1.11
N ALA A 125 -14.44 17.44 -1.44
CA ALA A 125 -15.39 18.52 -1.61
C ALA A 125 -15.90 18.51 -3.06
N THR A 126 -17.05 17.88 -3.26
CA THR A 126 -18.14 18.50 -4.04
C THR A 126 -18.52 19.86 -3.48
#